data_AF-A0A2V9FE93-F1
#
_entry.id   AF-A0A2V9FE93-F1
#
_cell.length_a   1.000
_cell.length_b   1.000
_cell.length_c   1.000
_cell.angle_alpha   90.00
_cell.angle_beta   90.00
_cell.angle_gamma   90.00
#
_symmetry.space_group_name_H-M   'P 1'
#
loop_
_entity.id
_entity.type
_entity.pdbx_description
1 polymer ?
#
loop_
_entity_poly.entity_id
_entity_poly.type
_entity_poly.pdbx_seq_one_letter_code
_entity_poly.pdbx_strand_id
1 'polypeptide(L)' 'SGPLLMEYNFEGKELLHVPVGLDFKHGKLYPNDRPGLGVELDMSKLMPILEVTKYDTNRAQTYFRPDGSITNW' A
#
# COMPACT_ATOMS: atom_id res chain seq x y z
N SER A 1 -2.56 -25.67 3.29
CA SER A 1 -2.79 -24.24 2.98
C SER A 1 -2.10 -23.43 4.06
N GLY A 2 -1.19 -22.53 3.68
CA GLY A 2 -0.49 -21.66 4.63
C GLY A 2 -1.30 -20.40 4.97
N PRO A 3 -0.83 -19.58 5.92
CA PRO A 3 -1.49 -18.33 6.29
C PRO A 3 -1.60 -17.39 5.08
N LEU A 4 -2.68 -16.60 5.04
CA LEU A 4 -2.85 -15.51 4.08
C LEU A 4 -1.68 -14.53 4.25
N LEU A 5 -0.83 -14.41 3.24
CA LEU A 5 0.37 -13.57 3.30
C LEU A 5 0.08 -12.08 3.05
N MET A 6 -1.01 -11.78 2.32
CA MET A 6 -1.40 -10.42 1.97
C MET A 6 -2.84 -10.37 1.46
N GLU A 7 -3.59 -9.35 1.87
CA GLU A 7 -4.87 -8.99 1.27
C GLU A 7 -4.63 -8.05 0.08
N TYR A 8 -5.19 -8.37 -1.08
CA TYR A 8 -5.11 -7.51 -2.26
C TYR A 8 -6.43 -6.78 -2.48
N ASN A 9 -6.45 -5.51 -2.06
CA ASN A 9 -7.66 -4.69 -2.00
C ASN A 9 -7.93 -3.86 -3.26
N PHE A 10 -7.29 -4.18 -4.39
CA PHE A 10 -7.47 -3.47 -5.66
C PHE A 10 -8.42 -4.17 -6.63
N GLU A 11 -9.10 -5.25 -6.21
CA GLU A 11 -10.11 -5.96 -7.01
C GLU A 11 -9.64 -6.40 -8.41
N GLY A 12 -8.34 -6.68 -8.57
CA GLY A 12 -7.77 -7.03 -9.88
C GLY A 12 -7.55 -5.85 -10.82
N LYS A 13 -7.69 -4.61 -10.34
CA LYS A 13 -7.44 -3.40 -11.12
C LYS A 13 -5.98 -3.32 -11.54
N GLU A 14 -5.77 -3.22 -12.85
CA GLU A 14 -4.45 -2.96 -13.41
C GLU A 14 -3.97 -1.55 -13.04
N LEU A 15 -2.72 -1.46 -12.59
CA LEU A 15 -2.06 -0.21 -12.27
C LEU A 15 -1.18 0.18 -13.46
N LEU A 16 -1.63 1.15 -14.27
CA LEU A 16 -0.93 1.58 -15.48
C LEU A 16 0.55 1.96 -15.26
N HIS A 17 0.86 2.52 -14.09
CA HIS A 17 2.20 2.95 -13.70
C HIS A 17 3.04 1.83 -13.05
N VAL A 18 2.47 0.64 -12.81
CA VAL A 18 3.17 -0.52 -12.24
C VAL A 18 2.98 -1.73 -13.18
N PRO A 19 3.69 -1.76 -14.34
CA PRO A 19 3.52 -2.82 -15.33
C PRO A 19 4.03 -4.19 -14.83
N VAL A 20 4.96 -4.20 -13.86
CA VAL A 20 5.44 -5.41 -13.20
C VAL A 20 5.14 -5.27 -11.71
N GLY A 21 4.34 -6.19 -11.18
CA GLY A 21 3.93 -6.15 -9.78
C GLY A 21 3.60 -7.53 -9.24
N LEU A 22 2.36 -7.70 -8.80
CA LEU A 22 1.89 -8.89 -8.11
C LEU A 22 1.53 -10.03 -9.08
N ASP A 23 1.98 -11.25 -8.78
CA ASP A 23 1.62 -12.43 -9.55
C ASP A 23 0.42 -13.14 -8.88
N PHE A 24 -0.75 -13.05 -9.52
CA PHE A 24 -1.96 -13.75 -9.08
C PHE A 24 -2.16 -15.05 -9.87
N LYS A 25 -2.33 -16.16 -9.17
CA LYS A 25 -2.75 -17.45 -9.77
C LYS A 25 -3.88 -18.03 -8.94
N HIS A 26 -5.02 -18.33 -9.56
CA HIS A 26 -6.19 -18.91 -8.87
C HIS A 26 -6.64 -18.13 -7.61
N GLY A 27 -6.67 -16.79 -7.71
CA GLY A 27 -7.09 -15.92 -6.60
C GLY A 27 -6.11 -15.82 -5.44
N LYS A 28 -4.87 -16.30 -5.61
CA LYS A 28 -3.80 -16.20 -4.60
C LYS A 28 -2.61 -15.45 -5.14
N LEU A 29 -1.97 -14.69 -4.26
CA LEU A 29 -0.68 -14.08 -4.50
C LEU A 29 0.43 -15.13 -4.44
N TYR A 30 1.38 -15.08 -5.37
CA TYR A 30 2.57 -15.92 -5.36
C TYR A 30 3.84 -15.08 -5.25
N PRO A 31 4.87 -15.59 -4.56
CA PRO A 31 6.20 -15.01 -4.64
C PRO A 31 6.74 -15.14 -6.08
N ASN A 32 7.65 -14.23 -6.43
CA ASN A 32 8.36 -14.27 -7.70
C ASN A 32 9.88 -14.24 -7.48
N ASP A 33 10.65 -14.66 -8.47
CA ASP A 33 12.11 -14.78 -8.40
C ASP A 33 12.85 -13.53 -8.89
N ARG A 34 12.14 -12.41 -9.09
CA ARG A 34 12.75 -11.16 -9.56
C ARG A 34 13.59 -10.55 -8.43
N PRO A 35 14.74 -9.91 -8.72
CA PRO A 35 15.55 -9.25 -7.69
C PRO A 35 14.78 -8.18 -6.90
N GLY A 36 15.11 -8.04 -5.62
CA GLY A 36 14.52 -7.03 -4.73
C GLY A 36 13.03 -7.28 -4.47
N LEU A 37 12.20 -6.23 -4.55
CA LEU A 37 10.75 -6.36 -4.40
C LEU A 37 10.07 -6.96 -5.65
N GLY A 38 10.79 -7.07 -6.77
CA GLY A 38 10.23 -7.61 -8.02
C GLY A 38 9.12 -6.74 -8.63
N VAL A 39 9.21 -5.42 -8.46
CA VAL A 39 8.25 -4.42 -8.95
C VAL A 39 8.96 -3.43 -9.87
N GLU A 40 8.30 -3.01 -10.96
CA GLU A 40 8.78 -1.94 -11.84
C GLU A 40 7.78 -0.78 -11.87
N LEU A 41 8.31 0.45 -11.84
CA LEU A 41 7.54 1.69 -11.81
C LEU A 41 7.80 2.50 -13.09
N ASP A 42 6.73 2.79 -13.82
CA ASP A 42 6.77 3.66 -15.00
C ASP A 42 6.51 5.11 -14.58
N MET A 43 7.59 5.86 -14.35
CA MET A 43 7.53 7.25 -13.92
C MET A 43 6.83 8.16 -14.93
N SER A 44 6.81 7.81 -16.22
CA SER A 44 6.16 8.63 -17.26
C SER A 44 4.63 8.69 -17.12
N LYS A 45 4.06 7.71 -16.42
CA LYS A 45 2.61 7.59 -16.17
C LYS A 45 2.17 8.08 -14.81
N LEU A 46 3.10 8.57 -13.99
CA LEU A 46 2.78 9.10 -12.67
C LEU A 46 2.28 10.54 -12.79
N MET A 47 1.23 10.84 -12.02
CA MET A 47 0.76 12.18 -11.78
C MET A 47 1.17 12.60 -10.37
N PRO A 48 1.97 13.66 -10.19
CA PRO A 48 2.25 14.21 -8.87
C PRO A 48 0.96 14.73 -8.23
N ILE A 49 0.56 14.19 -7.09
CA ILE A 49 -0.67 14.59 -6.37
C ILE A 49 -0.35 15.48 -5.17
N LEU A 50 0.76 15.22 -4.49
CA LEU A 50 1.16 15.91 -3.26
C LEU A 50 2.67 15.79 -3.06
N GLU A 51 3.28 16.87 -2.57
CA GLU A 51 4.61 16.86 -2.00
C GLU A 51 4.51 17.32 -0.54
N VAL A 52 5.05 16.52 0.39
CA VAL A 52 5.05 16.84 1.83
C VAL A 52 6.47 17.22 2.23
N THR A 53 6.72 18.52 2.39
CA THR A 53 8.05 19.07 2.71
C THR A 53 8.18 19.50 4.18
N LYS A 54 7.09 19.43 4.95
CA LYS A 54 7.04 19.84 6.36
C LYS A 54 6.34 18.78 7.19
N TYR A 55 6.82 18.58 8.40
CA TYR A 55 6.22 17.68 9.38
C TYR A 55 4.91 18.29 9.93
N ASP A 56 3.82 17.52 9.91
CA ASP A 56 2.51 17.93 10.42
C ASP A 56 2.00 16.92 11.46
N THR A 57 1.99 17.33 12.74
CA THR A 57 1.51 16.52 13.86
C THR A 57 -0.01 16.52 13.99
N ASN A 58 -0.73 17.41 13.30
CA ASN A 58 -2.20 17.47 13.37
C ASN A 58 -2.87 16.27 12.68
N ARG A 59 -2.10 15.46 11.94
CA ARG A 59 -2.56 14.19 11.34
C ARG A 59 -2.24 12.96 12.19
N ALA A 60 -1.61 13.12 13.35
CA ALA A 60 -1.48 12.01 14.29
C ALA A 60 -2.89 11.57 14.71
N GLN A 61 -3.33 10.40 14.24
CA GLN A 61 -4.64 9.81 14.54
C GLN A 61 -4.70 9.29 15.99
N THR A 62 -4.27 10.12 16.95
CA THR A 62 -4.44 9.85 18.37
C THR A 62 -5.80 10.39 18.77
N TYR A 63 -6.74 9.49 19.03
CA TYR A 63 -8.05 9.86 19.54
C TYR A 63 -8.00 9.99 21.05
N PHE A 64 -8.66 11.02 21.55
CA PHE A 64 -8.82 11.26 22.98
C PHE A 64 -10.29 11.17 23.35
N ARG A 65 -10.59 10.51 24.46
CA ARG A 65 -11.93 10.53 25.07
C ARG A 65 -12.19 11.90 25.71
N PRO A 66 -13.45 12.20 26.11
CA PRO A 66 -13.76 13.45 26.81
C PRO A 66 -12.98 13.66 28.12
N ASP A 67 -12.48 12.59 28.74
CA ASP A 67 -11.62 12.64 29.93
C ASP A 67 -10.13 12.85 29.63
N GLY A 68 -9.76 13.00 28.35
CA GLY A 68 -8.38 13.18 27.91
C GLY A 68 -7.56 11.89 27.82
N SER A 69 -8.14 10.72 28.13
CA SER A 69 -7.47 9.44 27.94
C SER A 69 -7.35 9.07 26.46
N ILE A 70 -6.24 8.42 26.09
CA ILE A 70 -6.03 7.91 24.72
C ILE A 70 -6.99 6.74 24.45
N THR A 71 -7.59 6.72 23.27
CA THR A 71 -8.31 5.56 22.74
C THR A 71 -7.66 5.08 21.44
N ASN A 72 -7.81 3.78 21.17
CA ASN A 72 -7.26 3.17 19.97
C ASN A 72 -8.02 3.63 18.72
N TRP A 73 -7.27 3.70 17.61
CA TRP A 73 -7.80 3.82 16.26
C TRP A 73 -8.58 2.56 15.88
#